data_AF-A0A4W6CZ35-F1
#
_entry.id   AF-A0A4W6CZ35-F1
#
_cell.length_a   1.000
_cell.length_b   1.000
_cell.length_c   1.000
_cell.angle_alpha   90.00
_cell.angle_beta   90.00
_cell.angle_gamma   90.00
#
_symmetry.space_group_name_H-M   'P 1'
#
loop_
_entity.id
_entity.type
_entity.pdbx_description
1 polymer ?
#
loop_
_entity_poly.entity_id
_entity_poly.type
_entity_poly.pdbx_seq_one_letter_code
_entity_poly.pdbx_strand_id
1 'polypeptide(L)'
;IPRNYTRTTRWGLTPIEEMKRAVSDVKGGKSIRSVAKERNIDRSTLRRYIKKSEEKEVKMTGYMGTTEANRIFPLELEKELADHIKKLAEQFHGLTQKKCRELASELAERNNIPTPSNWTEKGLVGKDWFKSFMSHHHLSICMPEATFLGRATAFNRTTVGEFFDNLANVMDR
;
A
#
# COMPACT_ATOMS: atom_id res chain seq x y z
N ILE A 1 8.65 16.15 -5.06
CA ILE A 1 8.50 15.60 -6.43
C ILE A 1 8.32 14.09 -6.30
N PRO A 2 7.19 13.50 -6.76
CA PRO A 2 7.05 12.04 -6.83
C PRO A 2 8.16 11.46 -7.69
N ARG A 3 8.80 10.38 -7.25
CA ARG A 3 9.73 9.60 -8.11
C ARG A 3 8.88 8.86 -9.15
N ASN A 4 8.57 9.51 -10.26
CA ASN A 4 7.94 8.88 -11.41
C ASN A 4 9.03 8.12 -12.20
N TYR A 5 9.43 6.97 -11.66
CA TYR A 5 10.35 6.08 -12.38
C TYR A 5 9.58 5.34 -13.46
N THR A 6 9.79 5.72 -14.71
CA THR A 6 9.35 4.93 -15.87
C THR A 6 10.35 3.81 -16.10
N ARG A 7 9.88 2.57 -15.99
CA ARG A 7 10.76 1.42 -16.14
C ARG A 7 11.28 1.32 -17.57
N THR A 8 12.59 1.19 -17.73
CA THR A 8 13.26 1.08 -19.04
C THR A 8 13.31 -0.35 -19.57
N THR A 9 13.21 -1.35 -18.69
CA THR A 9 13.28 -2.78 -19.07
C THR A 9 11.91 -3.34 -19.46
N ARG A 10 11.92 -4.26 -20.42
CA ARG A 10 10.72 -5.02 -20.85
C ARG A 10 10.46 -6.28 -20.00
N TRP A 11 11.34 -6.61 -19.06
CA TRP A 11 11.33 -7.88 -18.31
C TRP A 11 10.10 -8.07 -17.43
N GLY A 12 9.31 -9.13 -17.64
CA GLY A 12 8.14 -9.39 -16.79
C GLY A 12 6.98 -8.41 -16.99
N LEU A 13 6.88 -7.79 -18.17
CA LEU A 13 5.64 -7.14 -18.64
C LEU A 13 4.63 -8.16 -19.20
N THR A 14 5.06 -9.40 -19.41
CA THR A 14 4.23 -10.46 -19.97
C THR A 14 3.00 -10.71 -19.09
N PRO A 15 1.78 -10.70 -19.66
CA PRO A 15 0.56 -11.02 -18.93
C PRO A 15 0.61 -12.40 -18.28
N ILE A 16 -0.10 -12.59 -17.16
CA ILE A 16 -0.07 -13.86 -16.42
C ILE A 16 -0.64 -15.02 -17.22
N GLU A 17 -1.65 -14.77 -18.03
CA GLU A 17 -2.29 -15.76 -18.89
C GLU A 17 -1.32 -16.31 -19.92
N GLU A 18 -0.55 -15.42 -20.55
CA GLU A 18 0.46 -15.79 -21.54
C GLU A 18 1.62 -16.56 -20.89
N MET A 19 1.98 -16.20 -19.66
CA MET A 19 2.96 -16.94 -18.87
C MET A 19 2.46 -18.34 -18.50
N LYS A 20 1.18 -18.49 -18.10
CA LYS A 20 0.57 -19.80 -17.81
C LYS A 20 0.54 -20.70 -19.05
N ARG A 21 0.20 -20.15 -20.23
CA ARG A 21 0.27 -20.88 -21.52
C ARG A 21 1.69 -21.33 -21.84
N ALA A 22 2.68 -20.46 -21.64
CA ALA A 22 4.09 -20.80 -21.84
C ALA A 22 4.55 -21.94 -20.90
N VAL A 23 4.09 -21.95 -19.64
CA VAL A 23 4.38 -23.05 -18.71
C VAL A 23 3.72 -24.36 -19.16
N SER A 24 2.47 -24.32 -19.63
CA SER A 24 1.77 -25.49 -20.15
C SER A 24 2.52 -26.12 -21.34
N ASP A 25 3.01 -25.29 -22.27
CA ASP A 25 3.80 -25.73 -23.42
C ASP A 25 5.12 -26.40 -23.02
N VAL A 26 5.79 -25.86 -21.99
CA VAL A 26 7.02 -26.45 -21.45
C VAL A 26 6.73 -27.77 -20.74
N LYS A 27 5.64 -27.86 -19.97
CA LYS A 27 5.20 -29.12 -19.34
C LYS A 27 4.79 -30.17 -20.38
N GLY A 28 4.29 -29.75 -21.54
CA GLY A 28 4.02 -30.60 -22.70
C GLY A 28 5.26 -31.09 -23.45
N GLY A 29 6.47 -30.82 -22.94
CA GLY A 29 7.74 -31.35 -23.47
C GLY A 29 8.51 -30.41 -24.39
N LYS A 30 8.01 -29.20 -24.68
CA LYS A 30 8.79 -28.21 -25.44
C LYS A 30 9.93 -27.64 -24.59
N SER A 31 11.08 -27.39 -25.22
CA SER A 31 12.21 -26.77 -24.51
C SER A 31 11.91 -25.32 -24.11
N ILE A 32 12.35 -24.90 -22.92
CA ILE A 32 12.18 -23.53 -22.40
C ILE A 32 12.69 -22.48 -23.41
N ARG A 33 13.79 -22.79 -24.12
CA ARG A 33 14.38 -21.87 -25.12
C ARG A 33 13.49 -21.70 -26.35
N SER A 34 12.85 -22.78 -26.80
CA SER A 34 11.93 -22.76 -27.94
C SER A 34 10.68 -21.94 -27.60
N VAL A 35 10.04 -22.22 -26.46
CA VAL A 35 8.83 -21.52 -26.01
C VAL A 35 9.11 -20.03 -25.75
N ALA A 36 10.26 -19.70 -25.15
CA ALA A 36 10.70 -18.32 -24.95
C ALA A 36 10.82 -17.55 -26.27
N LYS A 37 11.38 -18.18 -27.31
CA LYS A 37 11.51 -17.56 -28.64
C LYS A 37 10.15 -17.44 -29.35
N GLU A 38 9.32 -18.47 -29.29
CA GLU A 38 7.98 -18.51 -29.92
C GLU A 38 7.05 -17.43 -29.34
N ARG A 39 7.05 -17.26 -28.01
CA ARG A 39 6.18 -16.32 -27.30
C ARG A 39 6.83 -14.96 -27.02
N ASN A 40 8.03 -14.71 -27.55
CA ASN A 40 8.80 -13.48 -27.31
C ASN A 40 8.95 -13.14 -25.80
N ILE A 41 9.17 -14.16 -24.97
CA ILE A 41 9.40 -14.04 -23.54
C ILE A 41 10.89 -14.24 -23.28
N ASP A 42 11.48 -13.41 -22.42
CA ASP A 42 12.86 -13.63 -22.01
C ASP A 42 13.01 -15.00 -21.29
N ARG A 43 14.03 -15.77 -21.71
CA ARG A 43 14.29 -17.13 -21.19
C ARG A 43 14.44 -17.14 -19.66
N SER A 44 15.14 -16.17 -19.10
CA SER A 44 15.39 -16.10 -17.66
C SER A 44 14.10 -15.81 -16.89
N THR A 45 13.21 -14.99 -17.46
CA THR A 45 11.89 -14.68 -16.91
C THR A 45 11.00 -15.93 -16.88
N LEU A 46 10.92 -16.67 -18.00
CA LEU A 46 10.14 -17.91 -18.08
C LEU A 46 10.67 -18.97 -17.09
N ARG A 47 12.00 -19.17 -17.05
CA ARG A 47 12.63 -20.12 -16.10
C ARG A 47 12.34 -19.75 -14.65
N ARG A 48 12.44 -18.45 -14.29
CA ARG A 48 12.13 -17.97 -12.94
C ARG A 48 10.66 -18.21 -12.58
N TYR A 49 9.76 -17.97 -13.53
CA TYR A 49 8.33 -18.17 -13.31
C TYR A 49 7.98 -19.64 -13.09
N ILE A 50 8.54 -20.56 -13.88
CA ILE A 50 8.34 -22.01 -13.71
C ILE A 50 8.73 -22.43 -12.29
N LYS A 51 9.96 -22.11 -11.87
CA LYS A 51 10.44 -22.43 -10.52
C LYS A 51 9.51 -21.86 -9.43
N LYS A 52 9.11 -20.60 -9.57
CA LYS A 52 8.23 -19.94 -8.59
C LYS A 52 6.84 -20.58 -8.55
N SER A 53 6.32 -21.01 -9.70
CA SER A 53 5.01 -21.66 -9.83
C SER A 53 4.96 -23.08 -9.26
N GLU A 54 6.11 -23.73 -9.11
CA GLU A 54 6.23 -25.02 -8.42
C GLU A 54 6.18 -24.85 -6.89
N GLU A 55 6.72 -23.75 -6.37
CA GLU A 55 6.75 -23.47 -4.93
C GLU A 55 5.44 -22.88 -4.41
N LYS A 56 4.85 -21.93 -5.15
CA LYS A 56 3.63 -21.21 -4.75
C LYS A 56 2.78 -20.82 -5.95
N GLU A 57 1.46 -20.70 -5.76
CA GLU A 57 0.59 -20.13 -6.77
C GLU A 57 0.99 -18.68 -7.06
N VAL A 58 1.41 -18.40 -8.30
CA VAL A 58 1.80 -17.07 -8.73
C VAL A 58 0.55 -16.30 -9.16
N LYS A 59 0.14 -15.32 -8.35
CA LYS A 59 -1.03 -14.46 -8.62
C LYS A 59 -0.75 -13.32 -9.61
N MET A 60 0.51 -12.92 -9.77
CA MET A 60 0.93 -11.80 -10.64
C MET A 60 2.27 -12.05 -11.32
N THR A 61 2.40 -11.63 -12.58
CA THR A 61 3.68 -11.58 -13.29
C THR A 61 4.48 -10.32 -12.94
N GLY A 62 5.81 -10.42 -13.00
CA GLY A 62 6.72 -9.30 -12.74
C GLY A 62 7.25 -9.21 -11.31
N TYR A 63 7.83 -8.05 -10.97
CA TYR A 63 8.43 -7.75 -9.66
C TYR A 63 7.44 -7.09 -8.68
N MET A 64 6.17 -6.99 -9.05
CA MET A 64 5.17 -6.29 -8.23
C MET A 64 4.85 -7.03 -6.92
N GLY A 65 5.04 -8.35 -6.87
CA GLY A 65 4.81 -9.16 -5.66
C GLY A 65 5.75 -8.88 -4.47
N THR A 66 6.71 -7.96 -4.60
CA THR A 66 7.55 -7.53 -3.48
C THR A 66 6.78 -6.64 -2.49
N THR A 67 5.68 -6.00 -2.91
CA THR A 67 4.90 -5.10 -2.05
C THR A 67 4.06 -5.86 -1.03
N GLU A 68 3.42 -6.97 -1.43
CA GLU A 68 2.65 -7.83 -0.52
C GLU A 68 3.55 -8.56 0.48
N ALA A 69 4.72 -9.03 0.04
CA ALA A 69 5.68 -9.73 0.89
C ALA A 69 6.33 -8.83 1.95
N ASN A 70 6.31 -7.51 1.76
CA ASN A 70 6.92 -6.53 2.65
C ASN A 70 5.88 -5.73 3.47
N ARG A 71 4.65 -6.24 3.63
CA ARG A 71 3.68 -5.61 4.54
C ARG A 71 4.13 -5.80 5.98
N ILE A 72 4.36 -4.69 6.66
CA ILE A 72 4.78 -4.67 8.06
C ILE A 72 3.59 -4.89 8.99
N PHE A 73 2.41 -4.40 8.61
CA PHE A 73 1.17 -4.62 9.36
C PHE A 73 0.36 -5.79 8.79
N PRO A 74 -0.32 -6.55 9.66
CA PRO A 74 -1.42 -7.42 9.25
C PRO A 74 -2.51 -6.64 8.52
N LEU A 75 -3.21 -7.31 7.61
CA LEU A 75 -4.29 -6.70 6.79
C LEU A 75 -5.39 -6.05 7.64
N GLU A 76 -5.78 -6.71 8.73
CA GLU A 76 -6.85 -6.24 9.62
C GLU A 76 -6.44 -4.95 10.33
N LEU A 77 -5.21 -4.91 10.84
CA LEU A 77 -4.66 -3.78 11.57
C LEU A 77 -4.38 -2.59 10.64
N GLU A 78 -3.88 -2.86 9.43
CA GLU A 78 -3.71 -1.83 8.39
C GLU A 78 -5.05 -1.19 8.01
N LYS A 79 -6.11 -2.01 7.93
CA LYS A 79 -7.48 -1.55 7.65
C LYS A 79 -8.04 -0.72 8.81
N GLU A 80 -7.89 -1.17 10.06
CA GLU A 80 -8.35 -0.43 11.23
C GLU A 80 -7.72 0.96 11.30
N LEU A 81 -6.41 1.06 11.02
CA LEU A 81 -5.70 2.32 10.91
C LEU A 81 -6.29 3.22 9.81
N ALA A 82 -6.58 2.67 8.64
CA ALA A 82 -7.17 3.43 7.54
C ALA A 82 -8.58 3.94 7.86
N ASP A 83 -9.41 3.10 8.48
CA ASP A 83 -10.78 3.45 8.87
C ASP A 83 -10.77 4.51 9.98
N HIS A 84 -9.82 4.44 10.92
CA HIS A 84 -9.61 5.47 11.93
C HIS A 84 -9.24 6.83 11.30
N ILE A 85 -8.31 6.85 10.34
CA ILE A 85 -7.92 8.07 9.64
C ILE A 85 -9.10 8.69 8.88
N LYS A 86 -9.94 7.87 8.23
CA LYS A 86 -11.16 8.34 7.55
C LYS A 86 -12.15 8.96 8.53
N LYS A 87 -12.41 8.29 9.66
CA LYS A 87 -13.30 8.79 10.70
C LYS A 87 -12.83 10.14 11.25
N LEU A 88 -11.52 10.29 11.49
CA LEU A 88 -10.97 11.58 11.91
C LEU A 88 -11.14 12.65 10.85
N ALA A 89 -10.96 12.32 9.57
CA ALA A 89 -11.17 13.26 8.48
C ALA A 89 -12.64 13.69 8.35
N GLU A 90 -13.59 12.76 8.53
CA GLU A 90 -15.04 13.04 8.57
C GLU A 90 -15.41 13.95 9.75
N GLN A 91 -14.74 13.80 10.89
CA GLN A 91 -14.89 14.66 12.07
C GLN A 91 -14.09 15.98 11.97
N PHE A 92 -13.60 16.34 10.78
CA PHE A 92 -12.80 17.55 10.53
C PHE A 92 -11.45 17.61 11.26
N HIS A 93 -10.99 16.49 11.81
CA HIS A 93 -9.66 16.30 12.39
C HIS A 93 -8.68 15.71 11.37
N GLY A 94 -8.62 16.32 10.18
CA GLY A 94 -7.73 15.90 9.10
C GLY A 94 -6.27 15.86 9.56
N LEU A 95 -5.64 14.69 9.44
CA LEU A 95 -4.25 14.50 9.85
C LEU A 95 -3.27 14.89 8.74
N THR A 96 -2.16 15.49 9.12
CA THR A 96 -1.04 15.72 8.20
C THR A 96 -0.31 14.41 7.91
N GLN A 97 0.40 14.35 6.78
CA GLN A 97 1.23 13.19 6.43
C GLN A 97 2.19 12.79 7.55
N LYS A 98 2.79 13.77 8.23
CA LYS A 98 3.72 13.52 9.32
C LYS A 98 2.99 12.84 10.48
N LYS A 99 1.81 13.35 10.86
CA LYS A 99 1.06 12.80 11.98
C LYS A 99 0.52 11.40 11.71
N CYS A 100 0.07 11.09 10.49
CA CYS A 100 -0.31 9.73 10.12
C CYS A 100 0.88 8.74 10.24
N ARG A 101 2.10 9.20 9.89
CA ARG A 101 3.31 8.37 9.98
C ARG A 101 3.80 8.18 11.42
N GLU A 102 3.58 9.15 12.30
CA GLU A 102 3.83 9.02 13.74
C GLU A 102 2.83 8.03 14.35
N LEU A 103 1.53 8.21 14.07
CA LEU A 103 0.46 7.35 14.58
C LEU A 103 0.64 5.88 14.15
N ALA A 104 1.07 5.64 12.91
CA ALA A 104 1.44 4.30 12.46
C ALA A 104 2.65 3.73 13.21
N SER A 105 3.66 4.55 13.58
CA SER A 105 4.82 4.09 14.37
C SER A 105 4.39 3.70 15.79
N GLU A 106 3.61 4.56 16.45
CA GLU A 106 3.06 4.31 17.77
C GLU A 106 2.19 3.04 17.78
N LEU A 107 1.40 2.81 16.73
CA LEU A 107 0.58 1.61 16.60
C LEU A 107 1.43 0.34 16.43
N ALA A 108 2.56 0.41 15.71
CA ALA A 108 3.49 -0.71 15.63
C ALA A 108 4.14 -1.03 16.97
N GLU A 109 4.56 0.00 17.71
CA GLU A 109 5.16 -0.13 19.04
C GLU A 109 4.17 -0.75 20.04
N ARG A 110 2.93 -0.25 20.09
CA ARG A 110 1.88 -0.78 20.99
C ARG A 110 1.53 -2.24 20.71
N ASN A 111 1.57 -2.64 19.44
CA ASN A 111 1.28 -4.02 19.04
C ASN A 111 2.53 -4.92 18.99
N ASN A 112 3.71 -4.42 19.45
CA ASN A 112 4.98 -5.13 19.42
C ASN A 112 5.35 -5.72 18.04
N ILE A 113 5.03 -4.98 16.98
CA ILE A 113 5.29 -5.41 15.61
C ILE A 113 6.76 -5.13 15.27
N PRO A 114 7.52 -6.11 14.76
CA PRO A 114 8.90 -5.90 14.36
C PRO A 114 8.95 -4.89 13.21
N THR A 115 9.54 -3.73 13.49
CA THR A 115 9.72 -2.65 12.51
C THR A 115 11.20 -2.47 12.17
N PRO A 116 11.50 -1.93 10.98
CA PRO A 116 12.88 -1.62 10.63
C PRO A 116 13.48 -0.55 11.56
N SER A 117 14.78 -0.62 11.87
CA SER A 117 15.44 0.25 12.86
C SER A 117 15.25 1.75 12.60
N ASN A 118 15.17 2.14 11.33
CA ASN A 118 14.97 3.54 10.93
C ASN A 118 13.59 4.10 11.32
N TRP A 119 12.58 3.26 11.60
CA TRP A 119 11.28 3.69 12.11
C TRP A 119 11.39 3.99 13.60
N THR A 120 11.96 3.05 14.35
CA THR A 120 12.17 3.16 15.81
C THR A 120 13.05 4.35 16.16
N GLU A 121 14.18 4.53 15.47
CA GLU A 121 15.11 5.65 15.73
C GLU A 121 14.48 7.02 15.52
N LYS A 122 13.48 7.12 14.62
CA LYS A 122 12.87 8.40 14.21
C LYS A 122 11.45 8.59 14.74
N GLY A 123 10.86 7.57 15.36
CA GLY A 123 9.43 7.52 15.71
C GLY A 123 8.51 7.74 14.50
N LEU A 124 8.99 7.41 13.29
CA LEU A 124 8.34 7.80 12.04
C LEU A 124 8.44 6.68 11.02
N VAL A 125 7.27 6.22 10.58
CA VAL A 125 7.17 5.22 9.51
C VAL A 125 7.77 5.73 8.20
N GLY A 126 8.44 4.89 7.42
CA GLY A 126 9.07 5.25 6.14
C GLY A 126 8.11 5.89 5.12
N LYS A 127 8.62 6.83 4.30
CA LYS A 127 7.83 7.51 3.25
C LYS A 127 7.28 6.55 2.20
N ASP A 128 8.03 5.50 1.88
CA ASP A 128 7.65 4.54 0.83
C ASP A 128 6.55 3.59 1.32
N TRP A 129 6.62 3.13 2.57
CA TRP A 129 5.51 2.41 3.20
C TRP A 129 4.24 3.25 3.19
N PHE A 130 4.34 4.53 3.57
CA PHE A 130 3.18 5.41 3.65
C PHE A 130 2.49 5.60 2.29
N LYS A 131 3.26 5.69 1.20
CA LYS A 131 2.69 5.75 -0.15
C LYS A 131 1.97 4.46 -0.53
N SER A 132 2.55 3.31 -0.22
CA SER A 132 1.91 2.01 -0.46
C SER A 132 0.62 1.86 0.34
N PHE A 133 0.64 2.21 1.63
CA PHE A 133 -0.54 2.24 2.50
C PHE A 133 -1.67 3.08 1.92
N MET A 134 -1.37 4.32 1.52
CA MET A 134 -2.35 5.21 0.89
C MET A 134 -2.92 4.62 -0.41
N SER A 135 -2.07 3.99 -1.22
CA SER A 135 -2.47 3.32 -2.45
C SER A 135 -3.36 2.10 -2.20
N HIS A 136 -3.11 1.33 -1.14
CA HIS A 136 -3.90 0.14 -0.81
C HIS A 136 -5.29 0.49 -0.28
N HIS A 137 -5.42 1.60 0.45
CA HIS A 137 -6.68 2.00 1.11
C HIS A 137 -7.41 3.15 0.41
N HIS A 138 -6.97 3.54 -0.78
CA HIS A 138 -7.51 4.66 -1.57
C HIS A 138 -7.66 5.95 -0.78
N LEU A 139 -6.68 6.22 0.09
CA LEU A 139 -6.63 7.44 0.88
C LEU A 139 -5.97 8.54 0.06
N SER A 140 -6.41 9.78 0.27
CA SER A 140 -5.77 10.99 -0.24
C SER A 140 -5.56 11.98 0.90
N ILE A 141 -4.40 12.63 0.93
CA ILE A 141 -4.19 13.77 1.82
C ILE A 141 -4.53 15.01 1.00
N CYS A 142 -5.57 15.72 1.41
CA CYS A 142 -5.88 17.02 0.85
C CYS A 142 -4.99 18.07 1.50
N MET A 143 -4.36 18.92 0.68
CA MET A 143 -3.77 20.15 1.18
C MET A 143 -4.91 21.05 1.67
N PRO A 144 -4.85 21.56 2.91
CA PRO A 144 -5.92 22.40 3.43
C PRO A 144 -5.93 23.75 2.71
N GLU A 145 -6.81 23.93 1.72
CA GLU A 145 -7.04 25.23 1.06
C GLU A 145 -7.85 26.17 1.97
N ALA A 146 -7.44 27.44 2.06
CA ALA A 146 -8.08 28.45 2.93
C ALA A 146 -9.57 28.65 2.62
N THR A 147 -9.97 28.44 1.37
CA THR A 147 -11.35 28.55 0.87
C THR A 147 -11.90 27.19 0.43
N PHE A 148 -11.78 26.17 1.29
CA PHE A 148 -12.38 24.87 0.98
C PHE A 148 -13.88 24.87 1.33
N LEU A 149 -14.75 24.66 0.33
CA LEU A 149 -16.21 24.61 0.49
C LEU A 149 -16.65 23.64 1.58
N GLY A 150 -16.00 22.47 1.67
CA GLY A 150 -16.33 21.48 2.70
C GLY A 150 -16.08 21.97 4.12
N ARG A 151 -15.11 22.86 4.35
CA ARG A 151 -14.90 23.50 5.67
C ARG A 151 -15.94 24.56 5.97
N ALA A 152 -16.36 25.33 4.96
CA ALA A 152 -17.43 26.31 5.13
C ALA A 152 -18.78 25.63 5.44
N THR A 153 -19.11 24.52 4.77
CA THR A 153 -20.35 23.76 5.04
C THR A 153 -20.28 22.99 6.36
N ALA A 154 -19.09 22.58 6.77
CA ALA A 154 -18.84 21.89 8.03
C ALA A 154 -18.89 22.78 9.26
N PHE A 155 -18.71 24.10 9.11
CA PHE A 155 -18.75 25.04 10.22
C PHE A 155 -20.21 25.46 10.51
N ASN A 156 -21.01 24.50 10.97
CA ASN A 156 -22.42 24.70 11.31
C ASN A 156 -22.66 24.43 12.81
N ARG A 157 -23.81 24.89 13.33
CA ARG A 157 -24.10 24.80 14.76
C ARG A 157 -24.06 23.37 15.31
N THR A 158 -24.52 22.40 14.51
CA THR A 158 -24.62 20.99 14.93
C THR A 158 -23.24 20.37 15.09
N THR A 159 -22.40 20.49 14.06
CA THR A 159 -21.03 19.92 14.07
C THR A 159 -20.14 20.59 15.11
N VAL A 160 -20.27 21.91 15.31
CA VAL A 160 -19.53 22.64 16.34
C VAL A 160 -20.01 22.23 17.74
N GLY A 161 -21.31 22.02 17.93
CA GLY A 161 -21.87 21.49 19.17
C GLY A 161 -21.28 20.11 19.51
N GLU A 162 -21.34 19.16 18.57
CA GLU A 162 -20.77 17.83 18.74
C GLU A 162 -19.27 17.87 19.09
N PHE A 163 -18.50 18.79 18.50
CA PHE A 163 -17.09 18.96 18.84
C PHE A 163 -16.89 19.36 20.31
N PHE A 164 -17.64 20.35 20.80
CA PHE A 164 -17.52 20.81 22.19
C PHE A 164 -18.05 19.78 23.19
N ASP A 165 -19.10 19.03 22.84
CA ASP A 165 -19.59 17.92 23.67
C ASP A 165 -18.53 16.82 23.81
N ASN A 166 -17.88 16.46 22.70
CA ASN A 166 -16.76 15.51 22.71
C ASN A 166 -15.56 16.04 23.52
N LEU A 167 -15.26 17.32 23.41
CA LEU A 167 -14.19 17.96 24.17
C LEU A 167 -14.47 17.94 25.67
N ALA A 168 -15.68 18.31 26.09
CA ALA A 168 -16.11 18.28 27.49
C ALA A 168 -15.97 16.88 28.07
N ASN A 169 -16.46 15.86 27.36
CA ASN A 169 -16.36 14.46 27.76
C ASN A 169 -14.90 13.97 27.97
N VAL A 170 -13.95 14.53 27.22
CA VAL A 170 -12.52 14.18 27.37
C VAL A 170 -11.88 14.96 28.51
N MET A 171 -12.26 16.22 28.74
CA MET A 171 -11.71 17.04 29.83
C MET A 171 -12.26 16.68 31.21
N ASP A 172 -13.50 16.19 31.29
CA ASP A 172 -14.15 15.76 32.53
C ASP A 172 -13.69 14.36 33.00
N ARG A 173 -12.71 13.77 32.31
CA ARG A 173 -12.17 12.43 32.53
C ARG A 173 -10.79 12.47 33.17
#